data_AF-A0AAU8LYX2-F1
#
_entry.id   AF-A0AAU8LYX2-F1
#
_cell.length_a   1.000
_cell.length_b   1.000
_cell.length_c   1.000
_cell.angle_alpha   90.00
_cell.angle_beta   90.00
_cell.angle_gamma   90.00
#
_symmetry.space_group_name_H-M   'P 1'
#
loop_
_entity.id
_entity.type
_entity.pdbx_description
1 polymer ?
#
loop_
_entity_poly.entity_id
_entity_poly.type
_entity_poly.pdbx_seq_one_letter_code
_entity_poly.pdbx_strand_id
1 'polypeptide(L)'
;MQLSHFFTIRFISDNVYYIDHNKEKVKKFLSEELGWKWYGGHHMENRTAYFTNNYWLPKKFNIDLRYCEFSALVRSGQMMRDNALAQIQEPKPFDPGILEEVKKRLSLTDEEFEQIMDAPNKSYRDYRTYKQRFEKMRPLFWLMYKLDMVPKSFYLKYTRRYE
;
A
#
# COMPACT_ATOMS: atom_id res chain seq x y z
N MET A 1 -43.50 16.01 -8.40
CA MET A 1 -42.47 14.99 -8.64
C MET A 1 -41.14 15.71 -8.84
N GLN A 2 -40.39 15.98 -7.77
CA GLN A 2 -39.14 16.74 -7.79
C GLN A 2 -38.03 15.83 -7.23
N LEU A 3 -37.35 15.12 -8.12
CA LEU A 3 -36.15 14.34 -7.80
C LEU A 3 -34.92 15.24 -8.00
N SER A 4 -34.70 16.16 -7.07
CA SER A 4 -33.44 16.93 -6.98
C SER A 4 -32.75 16.61 -5.66
N HIS A 5 -32.24 15.39 -5.54
CA HIS A 5 -31.35 14.98 -4.45
C HIS A 5 -30.18 14.17 -5.04
N PHE A 6 -29.38 14.81 -5.88
CA PHE A 6 -27.98 14.44 -6.02
C PHE A 6 -27.20 15.42 -5.14
N PHE A 7 -26.90 14.99 -3.91
CA PHE A 7 -25.88 15.64 -3.10
C PHE A 7 -24.59 15.64 -3.91
N THR A 8 -24.17 16.82 -4.36
CA THR A 8 -22.81 17.06 -4.81
C THR A 8 -21.91 16.85 -3.60
N ILE A 9 -21.44 15.63 -3.38
CA ILE A 9 -20.35 15.36 -2.44
C ILE A 9 -19.13 16.05 -3.05
N ARG A 10 -18.90 17.29 -2.61
CA ARG A 10 -17.65 17.99 -2.88
C ARG A 10 -16.60 17.25 -2.07
N PHE A 11 -15.76 16.48 -2.77
CA PHE A 11 -14.58 15.87 -2.17
C PHE A 11 -13.69 17.02 -1.66
N ILE A 12 -13.80 17.35 -0.37
CA ILE A 12 -12.84 18.23 0.29
C ILE A 12 -11.64 17.33 0.51
N SER A 13 -10.57 17.53 -0.26
CA SER A 13 -9.30 16.82 -0.01
C SER A 13 -8.86 17.15 1.41
N ASP A 14 -8.65 16.12 2.21
CA ASP A 14 -8.54 16.16 3.66
C ASP A 14 -7.59 17.28 4.17
N ASN A 15 -8.04 17.98 5.22
CA ASN A 15 -7.31 19.06 5.92
C ASN A 15 -5.90 18.70 6.43
N VAL A 16 -5.50 17.44 6.33
CA VAL A 16 -4.23 16.91 6.86
C VAL A 16 -3.02 17.42 6.07
N TYR A 17 -3.19 17.87 4.81
CA TYR A 17 -2.10 18.49 4.04
C TYR A 17 -1.58 19.79 4.64
N TYR A 18 -2.35 20.44 5.51
CA TYR A 18 -2.00 21.72 6.14
C TYR A 18 -1.45 21.55 7.57
N ILE A 19 -1.30 20.33 8.06
CA ILE A 19 -0.81 20.04 9.41
C ILE A 19 0.62 19.54 9.30
N ASP A 20 1.53 20.15 10.05
CA ASP A 20 2.91 19.67 10.19
C ASP A 20 2.91 18.33 10.93
N HIS A 21 2.91 17.24 10.16
CA HIS A 21 2.86 15.89 10.71
C HIS A 21 4.26 15.42 11.11
N ASN A 22 4.52 15.42 12.41
CA ASN A 22 5.70 14.79 12.99
C ASN A 22 5.31 13.47 13.66
N LYS A 23 5.82 12.36 13.13
CA LYS A 23 5.44 11.01 13.56
C LYS A 23 5.73 10.77 15.05
N GLU A 24 6.90 11.19 15.54
CA GLU A 24 7.30 10.96 16.93
C GLU A 24 6.50 11.82 17.92
N LYS A 25 6.18 13.08 17.57
CA LYS A 25 5.29 13.92 18.39
C LYS A 25 3.89 13.31 18.51
N VAL A 26 3.34 12.82 17.39
CA VAL A 26 2.01 12.20 17.38
C VAL A 26 2.02 10.93 18.22
N LYS A 27 3.03 10.07 18.09
CA LYS A 27 3.17 8.87 18.93
C LYS A 27 3.15 9.21 20.42
N LYS A 28 3.96 10.19 20.82
CA LYS A 28 4.05 10.63 22.22
C LYS A 28 2.69 11.11 22.74
N PHE A 29 2.04 12.01 22.00
CA PHE A 29 0.71 12.51 22.35
C PHE A 29 -0.32 11.39 22.50
N LEU A 30 -0.39 10.46 21.53
CA LEU A 30 -1.33 9.34 21.58
C LEU A 30 -1.07 8.42 22.78
N SER A 31 0.20 8.18 23.12
CA SER A 31 0.56 7.37 24.27
C SER A 31 0.21 8.05 25.60
N GLU A 32 0.47 9.35 25.74
CA GLU A 32 0.23 10.10 26.97
C GLU A 32 -1.27 10.37 27.21
N GLU A 33 -2.00 10.81 26.19
CA GLU A 33 -3.39 11.26 26.34
C GLU A 33 -4.41 10.13 26.16
N LEU A 34 -4.10 9.13 25.34
CA LEU A 34 -5.06 8.09 24.94
C LEU A 34 -4.60 6.67 25.34
N GLY A 35 -3.45 6.53 26.01
CA GLY A 35 -2.91 5.24 26.42
C GLY A 35 -2.52 4.33 25.24
N TRP A 36 -2.31 4.90 24.05
CA TRP A 36 -1.97 4.14 22.85
C TRP A 36 -0.59 3.49 22.96
N LYS A 37 -0.48 2.23 22.51
CA LYS A 37 0.76 1.45 22.54
C LYS A 37 1.36 1.32 21.15
N TRP A 38 2.65 1.62 21.05
CA TRP A 38 3.39 1.45 19.81
C TRP A 38 3.61 -0.03 19.50
N TYR A 39 3.29 -0.42 18.27
CA TYR A 39 3.34 -1.80 17.78
C TYR A 39 4.53 -2.08 16.85
N GLY A 40 5.46 -1.13 16.69
CA GLY A 40 6.73 -1.36 15.99
C GLY A 40 6.77 -0.97 14.50
N GLY A 41 5.68 -0.48 13.90
CA GLY A 41 5.66 -0.05 12.49
C GLY A 41 4.34 0.59 12.07
N HIS A 42 4.11 0.85 10.78
CA HIS A 42 2.87 1.47 10.29
C HIS A 42 1.65 0.54 10.20
N HIS A 43 1.89 -0.77 10.06
CA HIS A 43 0.83 -1.77 9.85
C HIS A 43 1.11 -3.05 10.65
N MET A 44 1.70 -2.91 11.84
CA MET A 44 2.10 -4.06 12.67
C MET A 44 1.05 -4.42 13.73
N GLU A 45 -0.08 -3.73 13.75
CA GLU A 45 -1.27 -4.04 14.53
C GLU A 45 -2.05 -5.24 13.95
N ASN A 46 -1.95 -5.48 12.65
CA ASN A 46 -2.64 -6.57 11.97
C ASN A 46 -1.65 -7.68 11.60
N ARG A 47 -1.88 -8.91 12.11
CA ARG A 47 -0.98 -10.06 11.86
C ARG A 47 -0.82 -10.40 10.37
N THR A 48 -1.86 -10.23 9.56
CA THR A 48 -1.81 -10.46 8.10
C THR A 48 -0.95 -9.39 7.43
N ALA A 49 -1.11 -8.13 7.84
CA ALA A 49 -0.30 -7.03 7.30
C ALA A 49 1.17 -7.17 7.74
N TYR A 50 1.42 -7.58 8.98
CA TYR A 50 2.75 -7.91 9.49
C TYR A 50 3.39 -9.02 8.66
N PHE A 51 2.69 -10.14 8.46
CA PHE A 51 3.17 -11.25 7.61
C PHE A 51 3.49 -10.76 6.19
N THR A 52 2.56 -10.00 5.60
CA THR A 52 2.71 -9.50 4.24
C THR A 52 3.94 -8.60 4.10
N ASN A 53 4.14 -7.67 5.03
CA ASN A 53 5.22 -6.68 4.99
C ASN A 53 6.60 -7.21 5.37
N ASN A 54 6.66 -8.11 6.35
CA ASN A 54 7.93 -8.56 6.94
C ASN A 54 8.42 -9.89 6.37
N TYR A 55 7.53 -10.71 5.80
CA TYR A 55 7.89 -12.02 5.26
C TYR A 55 7.57 -12.15 3.77
N TRP A 56 6.30 -12.03 3.40
CA TRP A 56 5.84 -12.38 2.05
C TRP A 56 6.41 -11.44 0.98
N LEU A 57 6.21 -10.13 1.07
CA LEU A 57 6.70 -9.18 0.07
C LEU A 57 8.24 -9.18 -0.06
N PRO A 58 9.03 -9.17 1.03
CA PRO A 58 10.49 -9.19 0.93
C PRO A 58 11.01 -10.50 0.35
N LYS A 59 10.53 -11.66 0.82
CA LYS A 59 11.05 -12.97 0.39
C LYS A 59 10.56 -13.38 -0.98
N LYS A 60 9.26 -13.22 -1.25
CA LYS A 60 8.64 -13.66 -2.51
C LYS A 60 8.91 -12.66 -3.64
N PHE A 61 8.63 -11.39 -3.40
CA PHE A 61 8.62 -10.37 -4.47
C PHE A 61 9.85 -9.45 -4.47
N ASN A 62 10.75 -9.58 -3.50
CA ASN A 62 11.86 -8.64 -3.28
C ASN A 62 11.37 -7.18 -3.16
N ILE A 63 10.20 -7.00 -2.52
CA ILE A 63 9.59 -5.69 -2.31
C ILE A 63 9.73 -5.32 -0.84
N ASP A 64 10.38 -4.19 -0.59
CA ASP A 64 10.47 -3.61 0.74
C ASP A 64 9.72 -2.27 0.83
N LEU A 65 8.60 -2.26 1.56
CA LEU A 65 7.82 -1.04 1.75
C LEU A 65 8.54 0.05 2.60
N ARG A 66 9.64 -0.27 3.29
CA ARG A 66 10.47 0.72 4.00
C ARG A 66 10.99 1.80 3.05
N TYR A 67 11.25 1.47 1.78
CA TYR A 67 11.67 2.47 0.79
C TYR A 67 10.64 3.59 0.61
N CYS A 68 9.35 3.26 0.59
CA CYS A 68 8.29 4.25 0.44
C CYS A 68 8.21 5.16 1.68
N GLU A 69 8.19 4.56 2.86
CA GLU A 69 8.11 5.25 4.15
C GLU A 69 9.34 6.15 4.37
N PHE A 70 10.54 5.58 4.25
CA PHE A 70 11.78 6.33 4.50
C PHE A 70 11.99 7.42 3.44
N SER A 71 11.58 7.20 2.20
CA SER A 71 11.60 8.27 1.19
C SER A 71 10.70 9.45 1.57
N ALA A 72 9.55 9.20 2.21
CA ALA A 72 8.70 10.26 2.72
C ALA A 72 9.37 11.01 3.88
N LEU A 73 9.93 10.27 4.85
CA LEU A 73 10.61 10.86 6.02
C LEU A 73 11.85 11.68 5.63
N VAL A 74 12.62 11.21 4.65
CA VAL A 74 13.79 11.93 4.12
C VAL A 74 13.35 13.22 3.43
N ARG A 75 12.31 13.18 2.59
CA ARG A 75 11.78 14.38 1.92
C ARG A 75 11.19 15.40 2.90
N SER A 76 10.67 14.94 4.04
CA SER A 76 10.15 15.81 5.10
C SER A 76 11.21 16.26 6.11
N GLY A 77 12.49 15.90 5.93
CA GLY A 77 13.56 16.24 6.87
C GLY A 77 13.47 15.56 8.25
N GLN A 78 12.61 14.54 8.40
CA GLN A 78 12.43 13.79 9.65
C GLN A 78 13.43 12.65 9.82
N MET A 79 14.18 12.32 8.77
CA MET A 79 15.18 11.26 8.76
C MET A 79 16.32 11.62 7.79
N MET A 80 17.56 11.35 8.17
CA MET A 80 18.69 11.47 7.24
C MET A 80 18.70 10.30 6.24
N ARG A 81 19.10 10.58 5.00
CA ARG A 81 19.20 9.57 3.94
C ARG A 81 20.12 8.40 4.34
N ASP A 82 21.25 8.69 4.97
CA ASP A 82 22.23 7.66 5.33
C ASP A 82 21.66 6.71 6.40
N ASN A 83 20.92 7.26 7.37
CA ASN A 83 20.21 6.46 8.36
C ASN A 83 19.13 5.58 7.72
N ALA A 84 18.41 6.10 6.73
CA ALA A 84 17.41 5.32 6.00
C ALA A 84 18.04 4.15 5.24
N LEU A 85 19.18 4.38 4.57
CA LEU A 85 19.89 3.34 3.84
C LEU A 85 20.46 2.26 4.77
N ALA A 86 21.06 2.67 5.90
CA ALA A 86 21.54 1.73 6.91
C ALA A 86 20.41 0.84 7.46
N GLN A 87 19.26 1.42 7.80
CA GLN A 87 18.12 0.65 8.31
C GLN A 87 17.48 -0.29 7.29
N ILE A 88 17.58 0.00 5.98
CA ILE A 88 17.07 -0.89 4.94
C ILE A 88 17.95 -2.12 4.77
N GLN A 89 19.26 -2.00 5.01
CA GLN A 89 20.19 -3.14 4.94
C GLN A 89 19.92 -4.17 6.03
N GLU A 90 19.41 -3.73 7.18
CA GLU A 90 19.01 -4.64 8.25
C GLU A 90 17.83 -5.53 7.84
N PRO A 91 17.88 -6.84 8.13
CA PRO A 91 16.77 -7.74 7.88
C PRO A 91 15.56 -7.36 8.71
N LYS A 92 14.36 -7.55 8.16
CA LYS A 92 13.13 -7.26 8.91
C LYS A 92 12.95 -8.27 10.04
N PRO A 93 12.61 -7.82 11.26
CA PRO A 93 12.25 -8.74 12.32
C PRO A 93 10.98 -9.50 11.91
N PHE A 94 10.97 -10.81 12.14
CA PHE A 94 9.81 -11.65 11.85
C PHE A 94 9.62 -12.71 12.93
N ASP A 95 8.42 -12.79 13.49
CA ASP A 95 8.00 -13.82 14.42
C ASP A 95 7.57 -15.11 13.67
N PRO A 96 8.29 -16.23 13.82
CA PRO A 96 7.94 -17.51 13.21
C PRO A 96 6.53 -18.00 13.58
N GLY A 97 6.01 -17.65 14.76
CA GLY A 97 4.66 -18.07 15.18
C GLY A 97 3.55 -17.51 14.29
N ILE A 98 3.79 -16.37 13.61
CA ILE A 98 2.84 -15.80 12.65
C ILE A 98 2.79 -16.64 11.36
N LEU A 99 3.92 -17.23 10.94
CA LEU A 99 3.94 -18.12 9.78
C LEU A 99 3.07 -19.35 10.02
N GLU A 100 3.20 -19.97 11.19
CA GLU A 100 2.37 -21.11 11.59
C GLU A 100 0.88 -20.75 11.62
N GLU A 101 0.54 -19.57 12.15
CA GLU A 101 -0.84 -19.10 12.15
C GLU A 101 -1.40 -18.90 10.74
N VAL A 102 -0.60 -18.33 9.81
CA VAL A 102 -1.01 -18.12 8.42
C VAL A 102 -1.23 -19.45 7.70
N LYS A 103 -0.29 -20.40 7.81
CA LYS A 103 -0.42 -21.74 7.21
C LYS A 103 -1.68 -22.44 7.72
N LYS A 104 -1.91 -22.41 9.05
CA LYS A 104 -3.11 -22.98 9.67
C LYS A 104 -4.40 -22.34 9.16
N ARG A 105 -4.46 -21.00 9.08
CA ARG A 105 -5.66 -20.27 8.62
C ARG A 105 -5.97 -20.50 7.14
N LEU A 106 -4.93 -20.70 6.32
CA LEU A 106 -5.06 -20.99 4.90
C LEU A 106 -5.19 -22.49 4.59
N SER A 107 -5.13 -23.33 5.63
CA SER A 107 -5.15 -24.79 5.50
C SER A 107 -4.07 -25.32 4.54
N LEU A 108 -2.85 -24.78 4.66
CA LEU A 108 -1.69 -25.16 3.85
C LEU A 108 -0.76 -26.08 4.64
N THR A 109 -0.18 -27.07 3.95
CA THR A 109 0.97 -27.83 4.47
C THR A 109 2.27 -27.04 4.29
N ASP A 110 3.34 -27.49 4.92
CA ASP A 110 4.67 -26.89 4.76
C ASP A 110 5.16 -26.99 3.31
N GLU A 111 4.91 -28.13 2.67
CA GLU A 111 5.27 -28.38 1.28
C GLU A 111 4.49 -27.48 0.32
N GLU A 112 3.17 -27.32 0.52
CA GLU A 112 2.35 -26.43 -0.30
C GLU A 112 2.79 -24.98 -0.16
N PHE A 113 3.09 -24.55 1.07
CA PHE A 113 3.58 -23.20 1.32
C PHE A 113 4.92 -22.95 0.63
N GLU A 114 5.86 -23.89 0.71
CA GLU A 114 7.17 -23.75 0.07
C GLU A 114 7.05 -23.75 -1.46
N GLN A 115 6.21 -24.62 -2.03
CA GLN A 115 5.89 -24.59 -3.46
C GLN A 115 5.33 -23.23 -3.90
N ILE A 116 4.45 -22.64 -3.09
CA ILE A 116 3.92 -21.30 -3.32
C ILE A 116 5.04 -20.25 -3.24
N MET A 117 5.97 -20.36 -2.29
CA MET A 117 7.10 -19.44 -2.12
C MET A 117 8.15 -19.53 -3.24
N ASP A 118 8.33 -20.71 -3.83
CA ASP A 118 9.31 -20.97 -4.90
C ASP A 118 8.77 -20.75 -6.31
N ALA A 119 7.44 -20.73 -6.48
CA ALA A 119 6.82 -20.49 -7.78
C ALA A 119 7.31 -19.18 -8.45
N PRO A 120 7.31 -19.05 -9.78
CA PRO A 120 7.65 -17.79 -10.41
C PRO A 120 6.67 -16.67 -10.01
N ASN A 121 7.20 -15.49 -9.72
CA ASN A 121 6.39 -14.32 -9.40
C ASN A 121 5.48 -13.96 -10.57
N LYS A 122 4.19 -13.83 -10.29
CA LYS A 122 3.19 -13.34 -11.24
C LYS A 122 2.77 -11.94 -10.86
N SER A 123 2.51 -11.13 -11.88
CA SER A 123 1.97 -9.78 -11.81
C SER A 123 0.53 -9.76 -12.31
N TYR A 124 -0.12 -8.61 -12.23
CA TYR A 124 -1.45 -8.42 -12.83
C TYR A 124 -1.48 -8.63 -14.36
N ARG A 125 -0.31 -8.59 -15.03
CA ARG A 125 -0.18 -8.78 -16.49
C ARG A 125 -0.33 -10.25 -16.89
N ASP A 126 -0.08 -11.17 -15.97
CA ASP A 126 -0.13 -12.63 -16.19
C ASP A 126 -1.56 -13.19 -16.11
N TYR A 127 -2.53 -12.34 -15.76
CA TYR A 127 -3.94 -12.70 -15.62
C TYR A 127 -4.83 -11.88 -16.56
N ARG A 128 -6.00 -12.43 -16.90
CA ARG A 128 -6.99 -11.74 -17.71
C ARG A 128 -7.58 -10.57 -16.92
N THR A 129 -7.23 -9.34 -17.31
CA THR A 129 -7.74 -8.11 -16.68
C THR A 129 -8.34 -7.16 -17.71
N TYR A 130 -9.12 -6.17 -17.26
CA TYR A 130 -9.64 -5.11 -18.13
C TYR A 130 -8.57 -4.12 -18.61
N LYS A 131 -7.33 -4.21 -18.10
CA LYS A 131 -6.25 -3.26 -18.40
C LYS A 131 -6.01 -3.10 -19.89
N GLN A 132 -5.83 -4.21 -20.61
CA GLN A 132 -5.60 -4.20 -22.06
C GLN A 132 -6.77 -3.57 -22.83
N ARG A 133 -8.00 -3.79 -22.38
CA ARG A 133 -9.19 -3.16 -22.97
C ARG A 133 -9.17 -1.64 -22.74
N PHE A 134 -8.87 -1.20 -21.52
CA PHE A 134 -8.77 0.23 -21.20
C PHE A 134 -7.64 0.94 -21.97
N GLU A 135 -6.51 0.27 -22.18
CA GLU A 135 -5.41 0.80 -22.99
C GLU A 135 -5.78 0.92 -24.48
N LYS A 136 -6.46 -0.08 -25.05
CA LYS A 136 -6.94 -0.03 -26.45
C LYS A 136 -7.99 1.04 -26.66
N MET A 137 -8.90 1.20 -25.70
CA MET A 137 -10.01 2.17 -25.74
C MET A 137 -9.60 3.55 -25.20
N ARG A 138 -8.30 3.84 -25.10
CA ARG A 138 -7.79 5.13 -24.60
C ARG A 138 -8.41 6.35 -25.31
N PRO A 139 -8.64 6.39 -26.64
CA PRO A 139 -9.30 7.52 -27.28
C PRO A 139 -10.74 7.74 -26.80
N LEU A 140 -11.49 6.67 -26.58
CA LEU A 140 -12.85 6.74 -26.03
C LEU A 140 -12.82 7.33 -24.61
N PHE A 141 -11.95 6.80 -23.74
CA PHE A 141 -11.85 7.30 -22.36
C PHE A 141 -11.30 8.72 -22.28
N TRP A 142 -10.52 9.16 -23.27
CA TRP A 142 -10.12 10.56 -23.39
C TRP A 142 -11.33 11.45 -23.67
N LEU A 143 -12.21 11.06 -24.61
CA LEU A 143 -13.46 11.79 -24.89
C LEU A 143 -14.38 11.80 -23.66
N MET A 144 -14.57 10.65 -23.02
CA MET A 144 -15.38 10.56 -21.80
C MET A 144 -14.81 11.43 -20.68
N TYR A 145 -13.49 11.55 -20.56
CA TYR A 145 -12.86 12.49 -19.63
C TYR A 145 -13.16 13.95 -20.02
N LYS A 146 -13.09 14.30 -21.31
CA LYS A 146 -13.42 15.66 -21.78
C LYS A 146 -14.88 16.03 -21.61
N LEU A 147 -15.77 15.04 -21.55
CA LEU A 147 -17.19 15.19 -21.28
C LEU A 147 -17.53 15.05 -19.78
N ASP A 148 -16.53 15.06 -18.89
CA ASP A 148 -16.67 14.89 -17.43
C ASP A 148 -17.43 13.62 -17.00
N MET A 149 -17.47 12.59 -17.85
CA MET A 149 -18.10 11.30 -17.56
C MET A 149 -17.19 10.35 -16.77
N VAL A 150 -15.86 10.55 -16.85
CA VAL A 150 -14.88 9.79 -16.07
C VAL A 150 -13.82 10.71 -15.47
N PRO A 151 -13.34 10.44 -14.24
CA PRO A 151 -12.29 11.24 -13.62
C PRO A 151 -10.99 11.22 -14.42
N LYS A 152 -10.25 12.35 -14.38
CA LYS A 152 -8.90 12.45 -14.96
C LYS A 152 -7.96 11.36 -14.41
N SER A 153 -8.05 11.06 -13.12
CA SER A 153 -7.26 10.02 -12.46
C SER A 153 -7.51 8.64 -13.07
N PHE A 154 -8.77 8.33 -13.41
CA PHE A 154 -9.11 7.09 -14.09
C PHE A 154 -8.42 7.01 -15.45
N TYR A 155 -8.60 8.05 -16.28
CA TYR A 155 -7.98 8.11 -17.61
C TYR A 155 -6.46 7.94 -17.53
N LEU A 156 -5.79 8.68 -16.65
CA LEU A 156 -4.33 8.63 -16.51
C LEU A 156 -3.81 7.28 -16.00
N LYS A 157 -4.48 6.67 -15.01
CA LYS A 157 -4.02 5.44 -14.37
C LYS A 157 -4.33 4.19 -15.19
N TYR A 158 -5.56 4.07 -15.68
CA TYR A 158 -6.04 2.81 -16.25
C TYR A 158 -5.76 2.70 -17.73
N THR A 159 -5.73 3.80 -18.48
CA THR A 159 -5.52 3.76 -19.94
C THR A 159 -4.07 3.95 -20.37
N ARG A 160 -3.18 4.33 -19.44
CA ARG A 160 -1.74 4.42 -19.71
C ARG A 160 -1.12 3.03 -19.82
N ARG A 161 -0.32 2.82 -20.86
CA ARG A 161 0.58 1.66 -20.99
C ARG A 161 1.80 1.89 -20.11
N TYR A 162 2.16 0.86 -19.35
CA TYR A 162 3.41 0.81 -18.61
C TYR A 162 4.30 -0.17 -19.36
N GLU A 163 5.49 0.28 -19.73
CA GLU A 163 6.57 -0.59 -20.24
C GLU A 163 7.00 -1.61 -19.16
#